data_AF-A0A7K2L2E7-F1
#
_entry.id   AF-A0A7K2L2E7-F1
#
_cell.length_a   1.000
_cell.length_b   1.000
_cell.length_c   1.000
_cell.angle_alpha   90.00
_cell.angle_beta   90.00
_cell.angle_gamma   90.00
#
_symmetry.space_group_name_H-M   'P 1'
#
loop_
_entity.id
_entity.type
_entity.pdbx_description
1 polymer ?
#
loop_
_entity_poly.entity_id
_entity_poly.type
_entity_poly.pdbx_seq_one_letter_code
_entity_poly.pdbx_strand_id
1 'polypeptide(L)'
;MPTPPENRELSPYTGWTRAHWEAAADRLLLAVRPFASPGYGLIDLPGPRPSWSGARSDGLEGWARTFLLAALRVAGAGGEDPHGHLTRYAEGLAAGTAKPGRADEDSWPRTTDTRQAIVEAASVALGLRLT
;
A
#
# COMPACT_ATOMS: atom_id res chain seq x y z
N MET A 1 -5.44 8.26 -15.87
CA MET A 1 -6.83 7.74 -15.91
C MET A 1 -7.81 8.91 -15.87
N PRO A 2 -8.80 8.96 -16.76
CA PRO A 2 -9.81 10.02 -16.75
C PRO A 2 -10.60 10.00 -15.44
N THR A 3 -11.02 11.18 -14.97
CA THR A 3 -11.91 11.28 -13.81
C THR A 3 -13.33 10.90 -14.26
N PRO A 4 -14.05 10.03 -13.51
CA PRO A 4 -15.44 9.73 -13.82
C PRO A 4 -16.31 10.99 -13.83
N PRO A 5 -17.44 11.02 -14.57
CA PRO A 5 -18.38 12.12 -14.50
C PRO A 5 -19.08 12.17 -13.14
N GLU A 6 -19.36 13.38 -12.64
CA GLU A 6 -20.11 13.58 -11.40
C GLU A 6 -21.54 13.02 -11.50
N ASN A 7 -22.05 12.48 -10.39
CA ASN A 7 -23.46 12.12 -10.23
C ASN A 7 -24.02 12.83 -8.99
N ARG A 8 -24.74 13.92 -9.24
CA ARG A 8 -25.37 14.76 -8.20
C ARG A 8 -26.69 14.19 -7.67
N GLU A 9 -27.26 13.18 -8.31
CA GLU A 9 -28.43 12.46 -7.78
C GLU A 9 -27.99 11.51 -6.64
N LEU A 10 -26.93 10.74 -6.86
CA LEU A 10 -26.38 9.78 -5.88
C LEU A 10 -25.53 10.48 -4.80
N SER A 11 -24.86 11.57 -5.14
CA SER A 11 -24.00 12.34 -4.23
C SER A 11 -24.22 13.85 -4.42
N PRO A 12 -25.24 14.44 -3.75
CA PRO A 12 -25.67 15.81 -4.03
C PRO A 12 -24.58 16.88 -3.84
N TYR A 13 -23.74 16.72 -2.83
CA TYR A 13 -22.79 17.76 -2.44
C TYR A 13 -21.45 17.68 -3.19
N THR A 14 -20.97 16.49 -3.52
CA THR A 14 -19.65 16.32 -4.16
C THR A 14 -19.74 15.82 -5.60
N GLY A 15 -20.85 15.18 -5.99
CA GLY A 15 -20.95 14.44 -7.25
C GLY A 15 -20.14 13.14 -7.26
N TRP A 16 -19.38 12.84 -6.20
CA TRP A 16 -18.49 11.69 -6.17
C TRP A 16 -19.23 10.42 -5.82
N THR A 17 -18.97 9.41 -6.62
CA THR A 17 -19.51 8.06 -6.50
C THR A 17 -18.39 7.08 -6.15
N ARG A 18 -18.74 5.81 -5.97
CA ARG A 18 -17.78 4.71 -5.82
C ARG A 18 -16.68 4.73 -6.90
N ALA A 19 -17.04 4.99 -8.15
CA ALA A 19 -16.09 5.05 -9.26
C ALA A 19 -15.00 6.12 -9.07
N HIS A 20 -15.32 7.23 -8.41
CA HIS A 20 -14.35 8.28 -8.09
C HIS A 20 -13.34 7.80 -7.05
N TRP A 21 -13.81 7.10 -6.02
CA TRP A 21 -12.95 6.53 -4.98
C TRP A 21 -12.07 5.38 -5.50
N GLU A 22 -12.60 4.52 -6.37
CA GLU A 22 -11.82 3.48 -7.06
C GLU A 22 -10.72 4.11 -7.93
N ALA A 23 -11.06 5.12 -8.74
CA ALA A 23 -10.09 5.85 -9.55
C ALA A 23 -9.05 6.59 -8.69
N ALA A 24 -9.42 7.13 -7.53
CA ALA A 24 -8.50 7.75 -6.59
C ALA A 24 -7.54 6.73 -5.98
N ALA A 25 -8.05 5.57 -5.54
CA ALA A 25 -7.25 4.48 -5.00
C ALA A 25 -6.21 4.01 -6.03
N ASP A 26 -6.65 3.74 -7.25
CA ASP A 26 -5.77 3.33 -8.34
C ASP A 26 -4.71 4.40 -8.67
N ARG A 27 -5.06 5.69 -8.65
CA ARG A 27 -4.09 6.79 -8.81
C ARG A 27 -3.04 6.81 -7.71
N LEU A 28 -3.44 6.67 -6.45
CA LEU A 28 -2.53 6.63 -5.31
C LEU A 28 -1.58 5.43 -5.40
N LEU A 29 -2.12 4.24 -5.69
CA LEU A 29 -1.33 3.01 -5.84
C LEU A 29 -0.35 3.10 -7.02
N LEU A 30 -0.75 3.70 -8.14
CA LEU A 30 0.15 3.93 -9.27
C LEU A 30 1.23 4.96 -8.93
N ALA A 31 0.90 6.02 -8.19
CA ALA A 31 1.81 7.10 -7.84
C ALA A 31 2.93 6.67 -6.89
N VAL A 32 2.70 5.65 -6.05
CA VAL A 32 3.73 5.17 -5.12
C VAL A 32 4.75 4.22 -5.75
N ARG A 33 4.45 3.65 -6.93
CA ARG A 33 5.31 2.64 -7.59
C ARG A 33 6.76 3.07 -7.83
N PRO A 34 7.07 4.32 -8.21
CA PRO A 34 8.46 4.76 -8.41
C PRO A 34 9.30 4.77 -7.13
N PHE A 35 8.66 4.71 -5.95
CA PHE A 35 9.32 4.73 -4.64
C PHE A 35 9.48 3.34 -4.03
N ALA A 36 9.11 2.29 -4.76
CA ALA A 36 9.28 0.93 -4.28
C ALA A 36 10.75 0.52 -4.32
N SER A 37 11.19 -0.24 -3.32
CA SER A 37 12.51 -0.89 -3.31
C SER A 37 12.63 -1.92 -4.47
N PRO A 38 13.85 -2.40 -4.82
CA PRO A 38 14.06 -3.27 -5.98
C PRO A 38 13.22 -4.55 -5.97
N GLY A 39 13.03 -5.19 -4.81
CA GLY A 39 12.16 -6.35 -4.63
C GLY A 39 10.74 -6.01 -4.18
N TYR A 40 10.35 -4.74 -4.24
CA TYR A 40 9.04 -4.21 -3.80
C TYR A 40 8.73 -4.41 -2.31
N GLY A 41 9.73 -4.72 -1.48
CA GLY A 41 9.57 -4.94 -0.04
C GLY A 41 9.24 -3.67 0.74
N LEU A 42 9.69 -2.51 0.30
CA LEU A 42 9.48 -1.22 0.97
C LEU A 42 8.93 -0.19 -0.02
N ILE A 43 8.24 0.84 0.50
CA ILE A 43 7.86 2.03 -0.27
C ILE A 43 8.39 3.26 0.44
N ASP A 44 9.49 3.81 -0.08
CA ASP A 44 10.24 4.90 0.53
C ASP A 44 9.82 6.25 -0.06
N LEU A 45 8.73 6.81 0.47
CA LEU A 45 8.21 8.11 0.02
C LEU A 45 9.20 9.24 0.34
N PRO A 46 9.33 10.26 -0.55
CA PRO A 46 10.29 11.33 -0.36
C PRO A 46 9.89 12.22 0.83
N GLY A 47 10.87 12.58 1.66
CA GLY A 47 10.68 13.47 2.80
C GLY A 47 12.03 13.94 3.37
N PRO A 48 12.07 15.10 4.05
CA PRO A 48 13.32 15.69 4.50
C PRO A 48 13.96 14.94 5.69
N ARG A 49 13.17 14.18 6.46
CA ARG A 49 13.64 13.39 7.62
C ARG A 49 12.76 12.15 7.78
N PRO A 50 13.34 11.02 8.22
CA PRO A 50 12.55 9.86 8.63
C PRO A 50 11.76 10.16 9.92
N SER A 51 10.78 9.33 10.21
CA SER A 51 10.11 9.32 11.51
C SER A 51 11.05 8.88 12.63
N TRP A 52 10.57 8.99 13.86
CA TRP A 52 11.28 8.49 15.05
C TRP A 52 11.59 6.99 15.01
N SER A 53 10.83 6.21 14.23
CA SER A 53 11.04 4.77 14.06
C SER A 53 12.06 4.43 12.96
N GLY A 54 12.58 5.46 12.26
CA GLY A 54 13.63 5.34 11.26
C GLY A 54 13.12 4.95 9.87
N ALA A 55 13.96 5.22 8.85
CA ALA A 55 13.58 5.12 7.43
C ALA A 55 13.06 3.74 7.02
N ARG A 56 13.62 2.65 7.55
CA ARG A 56 13.15 1.29 7.24
C ARG A 56 11.74 1.03 7.78
N SER A 57 11.41 1.56 8.95
CA SER A 57 10.05 1.47 9.49
C SER A 57 9.08 2.30 8.65
N ASP A 58 9.51 3.46 8.16
CA ASP A 58 8.70 4.31 7.27
C ASP A 58 8.43 3.60 5.93
N GLY A 59 9.43 2.93 5.36
CA GLY A 59 9.29 2.12 4.16
C GLY A 59 8.30 0.95 4.32
N LEU A 60 8.33 0.28 5.48
CA LEU A 60 7.35 -0.77 5.82
C LEU A 60 5.94 -0.18 5.98
N GLU A 61 5.80 0.98 6.63
CA GLU A 61 4.52 1.67 6.73
C GLU A 61 3.96 2.03 5.34
N GLY A 62 4.80 2.59 4.48
CA GLY A 62 4.45 2.88 3.09
C GLY A 62 3.95 1.64 2.36
N TRP A 63 4.67 0.52 2.51
CA TRP A 63 4.26 -0.76 1.94
C TRP A 63 2.93 -1.25 2.51
N ALA A 64 2.79 -1.33 3.83
CA ALA A 64 1.63 -1.93 4.49
C ALA A 64 0.33 -1.14 4.26
N ARG A 65 0.40 0.19 4.32
CA ARG A 65 -0.78 1.04 4.12
C ARG A 65 -1.27 1.06 2.68
N THR A 66 -0.34 1.02 1.74
CA THR A 66 -0.70 0.97 0.32
C THR A 66 -1.14 -0.45 -0.08
N PHE A 67 -0.56 -1.50 0.51
CA PHE A 67 -1.07 -2.86 0.37
C PHE A 67 -2.51 -2.98 0.87
N LEU A 68 -2.83 -2.41 2.04
CA LEU A 68 -4.19 -2.40 2.57
C LEU A 68 -5.17 -1.70 1.60
N LEU A 69 -4.76 -0.58 1.00
CA LEU A 69 -5.56 0.10 -0.03
C LEU A 69 -5.75 -0.79 -1.27
N ALA A 70 -4.71 -1.46 -1.75
CA ALA A 70 -4.78 -2.39 -2.89
C ALA A 70 -5.72 -3.56 -2.60
N ALA A 71 -5.61 -4.18 -1.42
CA ALA A 71 -6.45 -5.27 -0.98
C ALA A 71 -7.94 -4.87 -0.95
N LEU A 72 -8.27 -3.73 -0.32
CA LEU A 72 -9.63 -3.19 -0.29
C LEU A 72 -10.16 -2.88 -1.71
N ARG A 73 -9.31 -2.27 -2.55
CA ARG A 73 -9.66 -1.89 -3.93
C ARG A 73 -9.98 -3.10 -4.80
N VAL A 74 -9.18 -4.16 -4.73
CA VAL A 74 -9.35 -5.38 -5.53
C VAL A 74 -10.47 -6.27 -4.99
N ALA A 75 -10.52 -6.46 -3.66
CA ALA A 75 -11.62 -7.21 -3.04
C ALA A 75 -12.97 -6.55 -3.30
N GLY A 76 -13.04 -5.22 -3.21
CA GLY A 76 -14.25 -4.46 -3.55
C GLY A 76 -14.69 -4.67 -5.00
N ALA A 77 -13.77 -4.85 -5.93
CA ALA A 77 -14.04 -5.08 -7.34
C ALA A 77 -14.24 -6.56 -7.71
N GLY A 78 -14.43 -7.45 -6.72
CA GLY A 78 -14.66 -8.87 -6.98
C GLY A 78 -13.42 -9.61 -7.51
N GLY A 79 -12.22 -9.13 -7.20
CA GLY A 79 -10.97 -9.73 -7.64
C GLY A 79 -10.37 -9.11 -8.91
N GLU A 80 -11.07 -8.17 -9.56
CA GLU A 80 -10.55 -7.49 -10.74
C GLU A 80 -9.38 -6.56 -10.37
N ASP A 81 -8.20 -6.83 -10.93
CA ASP A 81 -6.95 -6.08 -10.74
C ASP A 81 -6.34 -5.66 -12.09
N PRO A 82 -6.96 -4.71 -12.82
CA PRO A 82 -6.52 -4.31 -14.16
C PRO A 82 -5.15 -3.62 -14.19
N HIS A 83 -4.62 -3.24 -13.02
CA HIS A 83 -3.33 -2.58 -12.89
C HIS A 83 -2.23 -3.50 -12.35
N GLY A 84 -2.56 -4.76 -12.01
CA GLY A 84 -1.62 -5.73 -11.44
C GLY A 84 -1.01 -5.24 -10.12
N HIS A 85 -1.82 -4.61 -9.26
CA HIS A 85 -1.37 -4.15 -7.95
C HIS A 85 -0.93 -5.34 -7.08
N LEU A 86 -1.76 -6.39 -6.96
CA LEU A 86 -1.52 -7.48 -5.99
C LEU A 86 -0.28 -8.30 -6.33
N THR A 87 0.07 -8.45 -7.61
CA THR A 87 1.30 -9.17 -8.01
C THR A 87 2.55 -8.51 -7.42
N ARG A 88 2.64 -7.18 -7.47
CA ARG A 88 3.79 -6.44 -6.91
C ARG A 88 3.85 -6.55 -5.39
N TYR A 89 2.69 -6.49 -4.72
CA TYR A 89 2.64 -6.69 -3.27
C TYR A 89 2.98 -8.12 -2.87
N ALA A 90 2.60 -9.14 -3.65
CA ALA A 90 3.00 -10.51 -3.38
C ALA A 90 4.53 -10.69 -3.46
N GLU A 91 5.16 -10.12 -4.49
CA GLU A 91 6.63 -10.09 -4.62
C GLU A 91 7.28 -9.34 -3.45
N GLY A 92 6.74 -8.18 -3.09
CA GLY A 92 7.20 -7.38 -1.96
C GLY A 92 7.08 -8.07 -0.61
N LEU A 93 5.99 -8.80 -0.38
CA LEU A 93 5.79 -9.60 0.83
C LEU A 93 6.87 -10.69 0.93
N ALA A 94 7.15 -11.38 -0.17
CA ALA A 94 8.19 -12.41 -0.21
C ALA A 94 9.58 -11.82 0.03
N ALA A 95 9.92 -10.70 -0.63
CA ALA A 95 11.21 -10.04 -0.47
C ALA A 95 11.39 -9.48 0.95
N GLY A 96 10.39 -8.77 1.47
CA GLY A 96 10.43 -8.13 2.78
C GLY A 96 10.53 -9.10 3.95
N THR A 97 9.91 -10.27 3.83
CA THR A 97 9.91 -11.30 4.89
C THR A 97 11.05 -12.31 4.79
N ALA A 98 11.85 -12.30 3.71
CA ALA A 98 12.90 -13.29 3.50
C ALA A 98 14.03 -13.23 4.54
N LYS A 99 14.45 -12.02 4.97
CA LYS A 99 15.60 -11.81 5.89
C LYS A 99 15.35 -10.67 6.90
N PRO A 100 14.31 -10.74 7.75
CA PRO A 100 13.88 -9.62 8.59
C PRO A 100 14.98 -9.12 9.54
N GLY A 101 15.16 -7.80 9.57
CA GLY A 101 16.19 -7.09 10.32
C GLY A 101 17.54 -6.97 9.62
N ARG A 102 17.70 -7.55 8.42
CA ARG A 102 18.93 -7.38 7.64
C ARG A 102 19.02 -5.95 7.09
N ALA A 103 20.21 -5.36 7.13
CA ALA A 103 20.49 -4.06 6.53
C ALA A 103 20.65 -4.19 5.00
N ASP A 104 19.55 -4.35 4.28
CA ASP A 104 19.47 -4.34 2.81
C ASP A 104 18.25 -3.56 2.30
N GLU A 105 18.00 -3.56 1.00
CA GLU A 105 17.01 -2.66 0.38
C GLU A 105 15.56 -3.09 0.57
N ASP A 106 15.28 -4.35 0.91
CA ASP A 106 13.91 -4.89 0.93
C ASP A 106 13.47 -5.40 2.30
N SER A 107 14.39 -5.89 3.14
CA SER A 107 14.02 -6.63 4.35
C SER A 107 13.25 -5.77 5.35
N TRP A 108 12.17 -6.31 5.90
CA TRP A 108 11.38 -5.62 6.92
C TRP A 108 12.11 -5.56 8.26
N PRO A 109 11.85 -4.53 9.09
CA PRO A 109 12.30 -4.54 10.47
C PRO A 109 11.67 -5.71 11.23
N ARG A 110 12.35 -6.19 12.28
CA ARG A 110 11.76 -7.20 13.16
C ARG A 110 10.68 -6.53 14.01
N THR A 111 9.53 -7.19 14.10
CA THR A 111 8.40 -6.71 14.93
C THR A 111 8.74 -6.61 16.42
N THR A 112 9.72 -7.38 16.89
CA THR A 112 10.25 -7.32 18.26
C THR A 112 10.99 -6.03 18.59
N ASP A 113 11.56 -5.38 17.57
CA ASP A 113 12.51 -4.29 17.75
C ASP A 113 11.86 -2.92 17.46
N THR A 114 10.66 -2.91 16.89
CA THR A 114 9.97 -1.68 16.45
C THR A 114 8.47 -1.79 16.67
N ARG A 115 7.94 -1.09 17.68
CA ARG A 115 6.50 -1.13 18.04
C ARG A 115 5.58 -0.74 16.87
N GLN A 116 6.02 0.20 16.02
CA GLN A 116 5.25 0.63 14.83
C GLN A 116 5.04 -0.52 13.84
N ALA A 117 5.99 -1.45 13.72
CA ALA A 117 5.85 -2.63 12.88
C ALA A 117 4.69 -3.55 13.31
N ILE A 118 4.21 -3.46 14.57
CA ILE A 118 3.02 -4.20 15.02
C ILE A 118 1.73 -3.61 14.42
N VAL A 119 1.64 -2.28 14.34
CA VAL A 119 0.48 -1.60 13.72
C VAL A 119 0.42 -1.97 12.25
N GLU A 120 1.56 -1.90 11.57
CA GLU A 120 1.63 -2.21 10.15
C GLU A 120 1.37 -3.71 9.88
N ALA A 121 1.80 -4.61 10.77
CA ALA A 121 1.46 -6.03 10.69
C ALA A 121 -0.06 -6.30 10.75
N ALA A 122 -0.83 -5.50 11.49
CA ALA A 122 -2.29 -5.61 11.49
C ALA A 122 -2.90 -5.25 10.13
N SER A 123 -2.38 -4.20 9.48
CA SER A 123 -2.76 -3.83 8.09
C SER A 123 -2.45 -4.96 7.11
N VAL A 124 -1.27 -5.59 7.23
CA VAL A 124 -0.88 -6.73 6.39
C VAL A 124 -1.83 -7.92 6.60
N ALA A 125 -2.10 -8.28 7.85
CA ALA A 125 -2.98 -9.41 8.16
C ALA A 125 -4.41 -9.20 7.64
N LEU A 126 -4.93 -7.97 7.75
CA LEU A 126 -6.25 -7.64 7.18
C LEU A 126 -6.24 -7.68 5.65
N GLY A 127 -5.21 -7.12 5.01
CA GLY A 127 -5.06 -7.16 3.56
C GLY A 127 -5.06 -8.59 3.02
N LEU A 128 -4.25 -9.47 3.64
CA LEU A 128 -4.18 -10.90 3.30
C LEU A 128 -5.49 -11.66 3.53
N ARG A 129 -6.36 -11.18 4.43
CA ARG A 129 -7.68 -11.79 4.63
C ARG A 129 -8.67 -11.41 3.52
N LEU A 130 -8.46 -10.28 2.85
CA LEU A 130 -9.35 -9.74 1.83
C LEU A 130 -9.03 -10.25 0.42
N THR A 131 -7.77 -10.67 0.19
CA THR A 131 -7.23 -11.11 -1.10
C THR A 131 -6.90 -12.59 -1.08
#